data_AF-X1KC93-F1
#
_entry.id   AF-X1KC93-F1
#
_cell.length_a   1.000
_cell.length_b   1.000
_cell.length_c   1.000
_cell.angle_alpha   90.00
_cell.angle_beta   90.00
_cell.angle_gamma   90.00
#
_symmetry.space_group_name_H-M   'P 1'
#
loop_
_entity.id
_entity.type
_entity.pdbx_description
1 polymer ?
#
loop_
_entity_poly.entity_id
_entity_poly.type
_entity_poly.pdbx_seq_one_letter_code
_entity_poly.pdbx_strand_id
1 'polypeptide(L)'
;EALDISFIENIHRKDVDSVTLGRAVKLKLEREGISLGKLARRLKIPKSTLQNWDLMNNLSPAMQKEVQRGTVPLRDALKVVWMKLPPEVEDTLAEEARVDGLEVFKRSLNRIAAEEEKRGAPKGLL
;
A
#
# COMPACT_ATOMS: atom_id res chain seq x y z
N GLU A 1 9.98 -22.49 -10.49
CA GLU A 1 8.98 -23.07 -11.40
C GLU A 1 7.56 -22.99 -10.85
N ALA A 2 7.12 -23.78 -9.85
CA ALA A 2 5.74 -23.70 -9.33
C ALA A 2 5.32 -22.31 -8.79
N LEU A 3 6.20 -21.64 -8.04
CA LEU A 3 6.03 -20.27 -7.54
C LEU A 3 6.03 -19.20 -8.66
N ASP A 4 6.60 -19.48 -9.83
CA ASP A 4 6.63 -18.55 -10.96
C ASP A 4 5.29 -18.55 -11.69
N ILE A 5 4.74 -19.75 -11.90
CA ILE A 5 3.42 -19.96 -12.51
C ILE A 5 2.34 -19.33 -11.63
N SER A 6 2.33 -19.66 -10.33
CA SER A 6 1.35 -19.11 -9.37
C SER A 6 1.38 -17.58 -9.29
N PHE A 7 2.56 -16.96 -9.36
CA PHE A 7 2.65 -15.51 -9.36
C PHE A 7 2.08 -14.90 -10.63
N ILE A 8 2.52 -15.38 -11.80
CA ILE A 8 2.04 -14.86 -13.10
C ILE A 8 0.52 -15.00 -13.21
N GLU A 9 -0.04 -16.14 -12.81
CA GLU A 9 -1.50 -16.35 -12.78
C GLU A 9 -2.20 -15.35 -11.86
N ASN A 10 -1.68 -15.14 -10.64
CA ASN A 10 -2.29 -14.25 -9.67
C ASN A 10 -2.24 -12.77 -10.08
N ILE A 11 -1.22 -12.33 -10.81
CA ILE A 11 -1.12 -10.92 -11.25
C ILE A 11 -2.18 -10.56 -12.29
N HIS A 12 -2.61 -11.53 -13.10
CA HIS A 12 -3.66 -11.32 -14.11
C HIS A 12 -5.07 -11.52 -13.57
N ARG A 13 -5.19 -12.02 -12.34
CA ARG A 13 -6.47 -12.21 -11.65
C ARG A 13 -6.95 -10.91 -11.02
N LYS A 14 -8.22 -10.57 -11.25
CA LYS A 14 -8.86 -9.36 -10.72
C LYS A 14 -9.21 -9.44 -9.23
N ASP A 15 -9.23 -10.63 -8.66
CA ASP A 15 -9.68 -10.93 -7.30
C ASP A 15 -8.55 -11.04 -6.27
N VAL A 16 -7.30 -10.82 -6.68
CA VAL A 16 -6.15 -10.84 -5.77
C VAL A 16 -5.94 -9.45 -5.17
N ASP A 17 -5.88 -9.37 -3.85
CA ASP A 17 -5.67 -8.12 -3.14
C ASP A 17 -4.25 -7.56 -3.34
N SER A 18 -4.10 -6.24 -3.18
CA SER A 18 -2.84 -5.55 -3.44
C SER A 18 -1.71 -5.91 -2.47
N VAL A 19 -2.01 -6.38 -1.25
CA VAL A 19 -0.99 -6.80 -0.28
C VAL A 19 -0.41 -8.14 -0.70
N THR A 20 -1.25 -9.09 -1.12
CA THR A 20 -0.83 -10.38 -1.66
C THR A 20 0.02 -10.20 -2.91
N LEU A 21 -0.38 -9.31 -3.82
CA LEU A 21 0.45 -8.94 -4.97
C LEU A 21 1.77 -8.30 -4.54
N GLY A 22 1.77 -7.40 -3.56
CA GLY A 22 2.96 -6.76 -3.01
C GLY A 22 3.97 -7.75 -2.42
N ARG A 23 3.49 -8.73 -1.63
CA ARG A 23 4.34 -9.80 -1.07
C ARG A 23 4.98 -10.63 -2.16
N ALA A 24 4.22 -10.96 -3.20
CA ALA A 24 4.71 -11.77 -4.30
C ALA A 24 5.71 -11.01 -5.18
N VAL A 25 5.51 -9.69 -5.38
CA VAL A 25 6.52 -8.81 -6.01
C VAL A 25 7.82 -8.85 -5.21
N LYS A 26 7.77 -8.59 -3.90
CA LYS A 26 8.96 -8.58 -3.03
C LYS A 26 9.73 -9.90 -3.10
N LEU A 27 9.02 -11.03 -2.96
CA LEU A 27 9.61 -12.37 -3.03
C LEU A 27 10.32 -12.62 -4.38
N LYS A 28 9.78 -12.13 -5.50
CA LYS A 28 10.42 -12.27 -6.81
C LYS A 28 11.69 -11.46 -6.94
N LEU A 29 11.68 -10.21 -6.48
CA LEU A 29 12.85 -9.33 -6.52
C LEU A 29 14.00 -9.94 -5.71
N GLU A 30 13.69 -10.42 -4.50
CA GLU A 30 14.67 -11.06 -3.61
C GLU A 30 15.21 -12.36 -4.20
N ARG A 31 14.34 -13.25 -4.69
CA ARG A 31 14.75 -14.57 -5.19
C ARG A 31 15.56 -14.48 -6.49
N GLU A 32 15.17 -13.62 -7.40
CA GLU A 32 15.83 -13.52 -8.72
C GLU A 32 16.99 -12.50 -8.73
N GLY A 33 17.13 -11.69 -7.67
CA GLY A 33 18.14 -10.63 -7.61
C GLY A 33 17.98 -9.58 -8.71
N ILE A 34 16.74 -9.33 -9.15
CA ILE A 34 16.44 -8.39 -10.24
C ILE A 34 15.82 -7.10 -9.73
N SER A 35 15.97 -6.03 -10.51
CA SER A 35 15.29 -4.76 -10.23
C SER A 35 13.81 -4.80 -10.60
N LEU A 36 13.02 -3.95 -9.94
CA LEU A 36 11.59 -3.76 -10.22
C LEU A 36 11.33 -3.45 -11.71
N GLY A 37 12.21 -2.67 -12.35
CA GLY A 37 12.10 -2.34 -13.78
C GLY A 37 12.36 -3.54 -14.71
N LYS A 38 13.24 -4.48 -14.31
CA LYS A 38 13.44 -5.72 -15.06
C LYS A 38 12.23 -6.64 -14.92
N LEU A 39 11.66 -6.75 -13.72
CA LEU A 39 10.44 -7.52 -13.47
C LEU A 39 9.24 -6.95 -14.27
N ALA A 40 9.05 -5.63 -14.25
CA ALA A 40 7.99 -4.94 -15.01
C ALA A 40 8.04 -5.26 -16.51
N ARG A 41 9.23 -5.18 -17.12
CA ARG A 41 9.43 -5.52 -18.55
C ARG A 41 9.13 -6.99 -18.84
N ARG A 42 9.53 -7.91 -17.96
CA ARG A 42 9.28 -9.35 -18.11
C ARG A 42 7.79 -9.68 -18.06
N LEU A 43 7.05 -9.01 -17.17
CA LEU A 43 5.62 -9.23 -16.98
C LEU A 43 4.73 -8.39 -17.91
N LYS A 44 5.31 -7.44 -18.66
CA LYS A 44 4.56 -6.46 -19.47
C LYS A 44 3.56 -5.64 -18.65
N ILE A 45 3.93 -5.29 -17.41
CA ILE A 45 3.13 -4.48 -16.49
C ILE A 45 3.84 -3.15 -16.24
N PRO A 46 3.11 -2.03 -16.14
CA PRO A 46 3.73 -0.76 -15.79
C PRO A 46 4.53 -0.86 -14.48
N LYS A 47 5.74 -0.31 -14.48
CA LYS A 47 6.60 -0.30 -13.28
C LYS A 47 5.89 0.34 -12.09
N SER A 48 5.10 1.40 -12.32
CA SER A 48 4.30 2.09 -11.31
C SER A 48 3.28 1.17 -10.64
N THR A 49 2.66 0.25 -11.39
CA THR A 49 1.72 -0.72 -10.84
C THR A 49 2.42 -1.67 -9.87
N LEU A 50 3.57 -2.24 -10.27
CA LEU A 50 4.36 -3.10 -9.38
C LEU A 50 4.86 -2.34 -8.15
N GLN A 51 5.26 -1.08 -8.33
CA GLN A 51 5.69 -0.21 -7.24
C GLN A 51 4.55 0.03 -6.23
N ASN A 52 3.34 0.32 -6.71
CA ASN A 52 2.19 0.54 -5.84
C ASN A 52 1.86 -0.71 -4.99
N TRP A 53 1.99 -1.91 -5.58
CA TRP A 53 1.84 -3.15 -4.82
C TRP A 53 2.97 -3.36 -3.83
N ASP A 54 4.23 -3.15 -4.25
CA ASP A 54 5.40 -3.30 -3.39
C ASP A 54 5.34 -2.39 -2.15
N LEU A 55 4.82 -1.16 -2.31
CA LEU A 55 4.61 -0.22 -1.22
C LEU A 55 3.67 -0.74 -0.13
N MET A 56 2.77 -1.68 -0.43
CA MET A 56 1.89 -2.28 0.58
C MET A 56 2.66 -3.07 1.65
N ASN A 57 3.89 -3.52 1.34
CA ASN A 57 4.76 -4.16 2.32
C ASN A 57 5.27 -3.20 3.41
N ASN A 58 5.13 -1.88 3.21
CA ASN A 58 5.58 -0.85 4.16
C ASN A 58 4.51 -0.44 5.17
N LEU A 59 3.27 -0.89 4.98
CA LEU A 59 2.18 -0.64 5.93
C LEU A 59 2.31 -1.51 7.17
N SER A 60 1.74 -1.05 8.29
CA SER A 60 1.60 -1.83 9.50
C SER A 60 0.83 -3.14 9.25
N PRO A 61 1.07 -4.20 10.04
CA PRO A 61 0.33 -5.45 9.90
C PRO A 61 -1.19 -5.29 10.04
N ALA A 62 -1.67 -4.33 10.84
CA ALA A 62 -3.10 -4.07 10.98
C ALA A 62 -3.66 -3.42 9.71
N MET A 63 -2.99 -2.40 9.17
CA MET A 63 -3.42 -1.74 7.94
C MET A 63 -3.37 -2.69 6.73
N GLN A 64 -2.34 -3.54 6.63
CA GLN A 64 -2.29 -4.58 5.60
C GLN A 64 -3.53 -5.50 5.64
N LYS A 65 -4.02 -5.89 6.82
CA LYS A 65 -5.21 -6.74 6.93
C LYS A 65 -6.47 -6.04 6.40
N GLU A 66 -6.61 -4.74 6.65
CA GLU A 66 -7.79 -4.00 6.19
C GLU A 66 -7.76 -3.74 4.69
N VAL A 67 -6.56 -3.60 4.10
CA VAL A 67 -6.40 -3.59 2.63
C VAL A 67 -6.72 -4.96 2.03
N GLN A 68 -6.26 -6.05 2.66
CA GLN A 68 -6.57 -7.43 2.23
C GLN A 68 -8.07 -7.72 2.23
N ARG A 69 -8.80 -7.20 3.23
CA ARG A 69 -10.26 -7.34 3.33
C ARG A 69 -11.03 -6.48 2.33
N GLY A 70 -10.36 -5.53 1.67
CA GLY A 70 -11.00 -4.54 0.80
C GLY A 70 -11.72 -3.42 1.57
N THR A 71 -11.61 -3.38 2.90
CA THR A 71 -12.15 -2.30 3.75
C THR A 71 -11.46 -0.97 3.41
N VAL A 72 -10.14 -1.01 3.21
CA VAL A 72 -9.33 0.14 2.78
C VAL A 72 -8.90 -0.07 1.33
N PRO A 73 -9.33 0.78 0.38
CA PRO A 73 -8.94 0.64 -1.01
C PRO A 73 -7.47 1.03 -1.21
N LEU A 74 -6.83 0.44 -2.22
CA LEU A 74 -5.41 0.67 -2.56
C LEU A 74 -5.05 2.16 -2.63
N ARG A 75 -5.92 3.01 -3.19
CA ARG A 75 -5.65 4.45 -3.31
C ARG A 75 -5.44 5.11 -1.95
N ASP A 76 -6.25 4.77 -0.96
CA ASP A 76 -6.14 5.36 0.37
C ASP A 76 -4.98 4.72 1.15
N ALA A 77 -4.74 3.43 0.97
CA ALA A 77 -3.56 2.75 1.51
C ALA A 77 -2.24 3.37 1.01
N LEU A 78 -2.15 3.73 -0.27
CA LEU A 78 -0.99 4.43 -0.83
C LEU A 78 -0.77 5.80 -0.16
N LYS A 79 -1.86 6.51 0.15
CA LYS A 79 -1.79 7.77 0.88
C LYS A 79 -1.19 7.57 2.28
N VAL A 80 -1.62 6.53 3.00
CA VAL A 80 -1.03 6.16 4.31
C VAL A 80 0.47 5.91 4.18
N VAL A 81 0.90 5.09 3.22
CA VAL A 81 2.33 4.81 2.99
C VAL A 81 3.13 6.08 2.72
N TRP A 82 2.60 6.99 1.89
CA TRP A 82 3.31 8.23 1.54
C TRP A 82 3.40 9.23 2.68
N MET A 83 2.45 9.20 3.61
CA MET A 83 2.48 10.01 4.83
C MET A 83 3.51 9.50 5.84
N LYS A 84 4.03 8.28 5.69
CA LYS A 84 5.05 7.68 6.57
C LYS A 84 4.67 7.80 8.06
N LEU A 85 3.41 7.48 8.34
CA LEU A 85 2.87 7.60 9.69
C LEU A 85 3.55 6.62 10.64
N PRO A 86 3.66 6.95 11.93
CA PRO A 86 4.09 5.98 12.93
C PRO A 86 3.15 4.77 12.96
N PRO A 87 3.65 3.54 13.22
CA PRO A 87 2.84 2.33 13.23
C PRO A 87 1.61 2.42 14.14
N GLU A 88 1.70 3.14 15.26
CA GLU A 88 0.59 3.32 16.21
C GLU A 88 -0.58 4.10 15.60
N VAL A 89 -0.26 5.08 14.74
CA VAL A 89 -1.25 5.88 14.02
C VAL A 89 -1.86 5.06 12.88
N GLU A 90 -1.06 4.27 12.17
CA GLU A 90 -1.57 3.35 11.15
C GLU A 90 -2.51 2.30 11.76
N ASP A 91 -2.17 1.75 12.91
CA ASP A 91 -2.99 0.77 13.63
C ASP A 91 -4.31 1.38 14.10
N THR A 92 -4.29 2.64 14.57
CA THR A 92 -5.52 3.38 14.92
C THR A 92 -6.42 3.58 13.70
N LEU A 93 -5.84 3.99 12.57
CA LEU A 93 -6.59 4.15 11.32
C LEU A 93 -7.16 2.82 10.81
N ALA A 94 -6.41 1.72 10.96
CA ALA A 94 -6.89 0.39 10.60
C ALA A 94 -8.09 -0.02 11.48
N GLU A 95 -8.03 0.27 12.79
CA GLU A 95 -9.15 0.03 13.70
C GLU A 95 -10.39 0.83 13.33
N GLU A 96 -10.24 2.13 13.06
CA GLU A 96 -11.35 3.00 12.62
C GLU A 96 -11.96 2.49 11.31
N ALA A 97 -11.14 2.08 10.33
CA ALA A 97 -11.64 1.52 9.08
C ALA A 97 -12.47 0.25 9.33
N ARG A 98 -12.03 -0.59 10.27
CA ARG A 98 -12.66 -1.87 10.62
C ARG A 98 -13.97 -1.70 11.40
N VAL A 99 -13.99 -0.82 12.41
CA VAL A 99 -15.10 -0.66 13.35
C VAL A 99 -16.11 0.36 12.85
N ASP A 100 -15.62 1.54 12.44
CA ASP A 100 -16.45 2.70 12.13
C ASP A 100 -16.65 2.89 10.61
N GLY A 101 -15.83 2.20 9.80
CA GLY A 101 -15.94 2.13 8.36
C GLY A 101 -15.08 3.14 7.59
N LEU A 102 -15.10 2.99 6.26
CA LEU A 102 -14.21 3.71 5.34
C LEU A 102 -14.33 5.23 5.43
N GLU A 103 -15.52 5.78 5.63
CA GLU A 103 -15.73 7.24 5.67
C GLU A 103 -15.17 7.88 6.95
N VAL A 104 -15.16 7.15 8.06
CA VAL A 104 -14.51 7.63 9.30
C VAL A 104 -12.99 7.61 9.12
N PHE A 105 -12.45 6.50 8.62
CA PHE A 105 -11.04 6.39 8.25
C PHE A 105 -10.58 7.53 7.31
N LYS A 106 -11.32 7.81 6.23
CA LYS A 106 -10.96 8.90 5.30
C LYS A 106 -10.93 10.27 5.97
N ARG A 107 -11.90 10.54 6.85
CA ARG A 107 -11.95 11.81 7.61
C ARG A 107 -10.73 11.93 8.53
N SER A 108 -10.40 10.87 9.26
CA SER A 108 -9.22 10.85 10.13
C SER A 108 -7.92 11.01 9.34
N LEU A 109 -7.76 10.28 8.23
CA LEU A 109 -6.59 10.37 7.35
C LEU A 109 -6.43 11.79 6.77
N ASN A 110 -7.54 12.42 6.35
CA ASN A 110 -7.51 13.80 5.85
C ASN A 110 -7.20 14.81 6.95
N ARG A 111 -7.70 14.60 8.17
CA ARG A 111 -7.37 15.43 9.33
C ARG A 111 -5.87 15.38 9.64
N ILE A 112 -5.30 14.17 9.69
CA ILE A 112 -3.86 13.97 9.92
C ILE A 112 -3.05 14.66 8.82
N ALA A 113 -3.43 14.47 7.55
CA ALA A 113 -2.75 15.11 6.43
C ALA A 113 -2.76 16.65 6.52
N ALA A 114 -3.90 17.24 6.89
CA ALA A 114 -4.01 18.68 7.08
C ALA A 114 -3.21 19.20 8.29
N GLU A 115 -3.07 18.41 9.34
CA GLU A 115 -2.24 18.77 10.50
C GLU A 115 -0.74 18.73 10.19
N GLU A 116 -0.28 17.76 9.38
CA GLU A 116 1.10 17.72 8.90
C GLU A 116 1.44 18.89 7.98
N GLU A 117 0.55 19.24 7.05
CA GLU A 117 0.72 20.40 6.16
C GLU A 117 0.87 21.70 6.95
N LYS A 118 0.07 21.89 8.01
CA LYS A 118 0.17 23.04 8.91
C LYS A 118 1.47 23.09 9.71
N ARG A 119 2.06 21.92 10.04
CA ARG A 119 3.35 21.84 10.74
C ARG A 119 4.54 22.09 9.81
N GLY A 120 4.40 21.81 8.51
CA GLY A 120 5.41 22.06 7.48
C GLY A 120 5.42 23.48 6.90
N ALA A 121 4.36 24.28 7.12
CA ALA A 121 4.33 25.68 6.69
C ALA A 121 5.23 26.55 7.60
N PRO A 122 6.28 27.20 7.09
CA PRO A 122 7.01 28.19 7.88
C PRO A 122 6.06 29.32 8.27
N LYS A 123 6.02 29.65 9.57
CA LYS A 123 5.35 30.86 10.08
C LYS A 123 6.06 32.08 9.49
N GLY A 124 5.51 32.68 8.43
CA GLY A 124 6.02 33.97 7.92
C GLY A 124 5.87 34.27 6.42
N LEU A 125 4.93 33.67 5.69
CA LEU A 125 4.60 34.08 4.31
C LEU A 125 3.09 34.27 4.15
N LEU A 126 2.57 35.32 4.81
CA LEU A 126 1.37 36.06 4.42
C LEU A 126 1.74 37.54 4.44
#